data_AF-A0A7Z1KIT8-F1
#
_entry.id   AF-A0A7Z1KIT8-F1
#
_cell.length_a   1.000
_cell.length_b   1.000
_cell.length_c   1.000
_cell.angle_alpha   90.00
_cell.angle_beta   90.00
_cell.angle_gamma   90.00
#
_symmetry.space_group_name_H-M   'P 1'
#
loop_
_entity.id
_entity.type
_entity.pdbx_description
1 polymer ?
#
loop_
_entity_poly.entity_id
_entity_poly.type
_entity_poly.pdbx_seq_one_letter_code
_entity_poly.pdbx_strand_id
1 'polypeptide(L)' 'YEFWRRAVKNIAKEGNTITGAMGGKIKNPELTAKKEQESEMSSTGSMLGLDPSSRQRLIGLAGQKKTSNPFLKMINS' A
#
# COMPACT_ATOMS: atom_id res chain seq x y z
N TYR A 1 0.63 -10.13 -6.57
CA TYR A 1 -0.27 -9.80 -7.71
C TYR A 1 -1.00 -11.00 -8.29
N GLU A 2 -0.35 -12.16 -8.50
CA GLU A 2 -1.04 -13.35 -9.07
C GLU A 2 -2.25 -13.82 -8.24
N PHE A 3 -2.14 -13.76 -6.90
CA PHE A 3 -3.25 -14.06 -6.00
C PHE A 3 -4.45 -13.14 -6.20
N TRP A 4 -4.23 -11.83 -6.31
CA TRP A 4 -5.30 -10.87 -6.61
C TRP A 4 -6.00 -11.19 -7.94
N ARG A 5 -5.23 -11.52 -8.99
CA ARG A 5 -5.81 -11.90 -10.30
C ARG A 5 -6.64 -13.17 -10.22
N ARG A 6 -6.21 -14.16 -9.45
CA ARG A 6 -6.96 -15.39 -9.21
C ARG A 6 -8.24 -15.11 -8.42
N ALA A 7 -8.17 -14.34 -7.34
CA ALA A 7 -9.32 -13.95 -6.54
C ALA A 7 -10.38 -13.23 -7.39
N VAL A 8 -9.96 -12.27 -8.23
CA VAL A 8 -10.89 -11.56 -9.15
C VAL A 8 -11.55 -12.52 -10.14
N LYS A 9 -10.78 -13.46 -10.73
CA LYS A 9 -11.35 -14.48 -11.65
C LYS A 9 -12.35 -15.38 -10.92
N ASN A 10 -12.07 -15.78 -9.69
CA ASN A 10 -12.96 -16.64 -8.91
C ASN A 10 -14.24 -15.90 -8.51
N ILE A 11 -14.14 -14.64 -8.05
CA ILE A 11 -15.29 -13.78 -7.76
C ILE A 11 -16.15 -13.58 -9.02
N ALA A 12 -15.54 -13.37 -10.19
CA ALA A 12 -16.30 -13.20 -11.43
C ALA A 12 -17.08 -14.47 -11.84
N LYS A 13 -16.58 -15.66 -11.47
CA LYS A 13 -17.24 -16.93 -11.76
C LYS A 13 -18.32 -17.28 -10.75
N GLU A 14 -18.04 -17.08 -9.47
CA GLU A 14 -18.88 -17.56 -8.36
C GLU A 14 -19.82 -16.48 -7.81
N GLY A 15 -19.50 -15.21 -8.05
CA GLY A 15 -20.20 -14.06 -7.50
C GLY A 15 -19.85 -13.77 -6.04
N ASN A 16 -20.63 -12.90 -5.43
CA ASN A 16 -20.34 -12.35 -4.10
C ASN A 16 -20.64 -13.34 -2.96
N THR A 17 -21.44 -14.36 -3.22
CA THR A 17 -21.87 -15.36 -2.24
C THR A 17 -21.76 -16.75 -2.85
N ILE A 18 -21.26 -17.70 -2.06
CA ILE A 18 -21.10 -19.10 -2.46
C ILE A 18 -21.93 -20.01 -1.55
N THR A 19 -22.18 -21.23 -2.00
CA THR A 19 -22.82 -22.25 -1.15
C THR A 19 -21.79 -22.80 -0.18
N GLY A 20 -22.04 -22.63 1.13
CA GLY A 20 -21.21 -23.18 2.19
C GLY A 20 -21.43 -24.69 2.37
N ALA A 21 -20.60 -25.32 3.19
CA ALA A 21 -20.63 -26.76 3.43
C ALA A 21 -21.98 -27.29 3.97
N MET A 22 -22.75 -26.44 4.68
CA MET A 22 -24.10 -26.76 5.19
C MET A 22 -25.23 -26.39 4.22
N GLY A 23 -24.92 -26.05 2.96
CA GLY A 23 -25.92 -25.70 1.93
C GLY A 23 -26.45 -24.26 1.99
N GLY A 24 -26.13 -23.50 3.04
CA GLY A 24 -26.49 -22.08 3.15
C GLY A 24 -25.59 -21.18 2.30
N LYS A 25 -26.11 -20.01 1.89
CA LYS A 25 -25.29 -18.98 1.21
C LYS A 25 -24.37 -18.30 2.22
N ILE A 26 -23.07 -18.32 1.94
CA ILE A 26 -22.06 -17.62 2.71
C ILE A 26 -21.38 -16.57 1.83
N LYS A 27 -20.76 -15.57 2.45
CA LYS A 27 -19.94 -14.58 1.73
C LYS A 27 -18.76 -15.29 1.05
N ASN A 28 -18.46 -14.92 -0.20
CA ASN A 28 -17.32 -15.48 -0.92
C ASN A 28 -16.00 -15.11 -0.19
N PRO A 29 -15.20 -16.09 0.28
CA PRO A 29 -13.92 -15.82 0.96
C PRO A 29 -12.91 -15.10 0.04
N GLU A 30 -13.02 -15.24 -1.27
CA GLU A 30 -12.17 -14.55 -2.26
C GLU A 30 -12.30 -13.01 -2.17
N LEU A 31 -13.44 -12.50 -1.71
CA LEU A 31 -13.61 -11.06 -1.46
C LEU A 31 -12.69 -10.56 -0.34
N THR A 32 -12.46 -11.39 0.69
CA THR A 32 -11.53 -11.07 1.77
C THR A 32 -10.10 -11.15 1.27
N ALA A 33 -9.75 -12.22 0.55
CA ALA A 33 -8.43 -12.39 -0.04
C ALA A 33 -8.05 -11.22 -0.98
N LYS A 34 -8.98 -10.77 -1.83
CA LYS A 34 -8.79 -9.59 -2.69
C LYS A 34 -8.46 -8.34 -1.87
N LYS A 35 -9.20 -8.09 -0.78
CA LYS A 35 -9.03 -6.90 0.06
C LYS A 35 -7.67 -6.91 0.77
N GLU A 36 -7.25 -8.05 1.31
CA GLU A 36 -5.96 -8.20 1.99
C GLU A 36 -4.81 -7.93 1.03
N GLN A 37 -4.86 -8.52 -0.18
CA GLN A 37 -3.87 -8.29 -1.22
C GLN A 37 -3.81 -6.83 -1.68
N GLU A 38 -4.96 -6.16 -1.83
CA GLU A 38 -5.01 -4.72 -2.16
C GLU A 38 -4.38 -3.87 -1.06
N SER A 39 -4.66 -4.19 0.22
CA SER A 39 -4.08 -3.50 1.37
C SER A 39 -2.55 -3.67 1.44
N GLU A 40 -2.05 -4.88 1.22
CA GLU A 40 -0.61 -5.16 1.17
C GLU A 40 0.08 -4.39 0.05
N MET A 41 -0.52 -4.38 -1.14
CA MET A 41 0.01 -3.63 -2.30
C MET A 41 0.01 -2.13 -2.04
N SER A 42 -1.06 -1.59 -1.43
CA SER A 42 -1.12 -0.18 -1.04
C SER A 42 -0.04 0.17 -0.03
N SER A 43 0.12 -0.64 1.01
CA SER A 43 1.15 -0.42 2.05
C SER A 43 2.57 -0.46 1.45
N THR A 44 2.83 -1.45 0.60
CA THR A 44 4.12 -1.59 -0.09
C THR A 44 4.38 -0.39 -1.01
N GLY A 45 3.38 0.04 -1.77
CA GLY A 45 3.48 1.25 -2.61
C GLY A 45 3.74 2.51 -1.80
N SER A 46 3.11 2.63 -0.64
CA SER A 46 3.33 3.73 0.29
C SER A 46 4.76 3.75 0.84
N MET A 47 5.28 2.60 1.27
CA MET A 47 6.67 2.48 1.74
C MET A 47 7.69 2.89 0.67
N LEU A 48 7.40 2.62 -0.60
CA LEU A 48 8.22 3.04 -1.73
C LEU A 48 8.02 4.51 -2.13
N GLY A 49 7.17 5.26 -1.42
CA GLY A 49 6.90 6.66 -1.74
C GLY A 49 6.09 6.82 -3.03
N LEU A 50 5.27 5.84 -3.39
CA LEU A 50 4.39 5.94 -4.56
C LEU A 50 3.06 6.62 -4.23
N ASP A 51 2.72 6.78 -2.94
CA ASP A 51 1.57 7.57 -2.50
C ASP A 51 1.95 9.04 -2.16
N PRO A 52 1.04 10.02 -2.39
CA PRO A 52 1.32 11.43 -2.16
C PRO A 52 1.78 11.78 -0.73
N SER A 53 1.20 11.14 0.29
CA SER A 53 1.53 11.41 1.69
C SER A 53 2.94 10.92 2.05
N SER A 54 3.36 9.78 1.51
CA SER A 54 4.72 9.27 1.71
C SER A 54 5.75 10.02 0.85
N ARG A 55 5.38 10.50 -0.33
CA ARG A 55 6.23 11.44 -1.10
C ARG A 55 6.50 12.73 -0.35
N GLN A 56 5.49 13.29 0.30
CA GLN A 56 5.68 14.54 1.06
C GLN A 56 6.62 14.35 2.25
N ARG A 57 6.62 13.18 2.91
CA ARG A 57 7.63 12.84 3.92
C ARG A 57 9.04 12.76 3.33
N LEU A 58 9.21 12.09 2.19
CA LEU A 58 10.52 11.95 1.54
C LEU A 58 11.06 13.30 1.00
N ILE A 59 10.21 14.10 0.35
CA ILE A 59 10.55 15.42 -0.19
C ILE A 59 10.78 16.42 0.94
N GLY A 60 9.99 16.36 2.01
CA GLY A 60 10.15 17.20 3.20
C GLY A 60 11.50 17.01 3.91
N LEU A 61 12.13 15.84 3.78
CA LEU A 61 13.50 15.56 4.22
C LEU A 61 14.55 16.07 3.22
N ALA A 62 14.29 15.96 1.91
CA ALA A 62 15.19 16.46 0.87
C ALA A 62 15.22 18.00 0.77
N GLY A 63 14.17 18.68 1.25
CA GLY A 63 14.03 20.14 1.24
C GLY A 63 14.54 20.86 2.51
N GLN A 64 15.00 20.13 3.53
CA GLN A 64 15.63 20.77 4.69
C GLN A 64 16.96 21.38 4.23
N LYS A 65 17.01 22.71 4.17
CA LYS A 65 18.24 23.48 3.91
C LYS A 65 19.38 22.88 4.74
N LYS A 66 20.50 22.58 4.07
CA LYS A 66 21.74 22.13 4.71
C LYS A 66 21.97 22.97 5.98
N THR A 67 21.99 22.31 7.14
CA THR A 67 22.46 22.91 8.39
C THR A 67 23.75 23.68 8.07
N SER A 68 23.68 25.00 8.15
CA SER A 68 24.85 25.85 8.01
C SER A 68 25.79 25.52 9.16
N ASN A 69 26.93 24.90 8.84
CA ASN A 69 27.93 24.52 9.83
C ASN A 69 28.35 25.78 10.63
N PRO A 70 28.18 25.81 11.96
CA PRO A 70 28.43 27.00 12.77
C PRO A 70 29.89 27.46 12.73
N PHE A 71 30.82 26.57 12.35
CA PHE A 71 32.25 26.89 12.25
C PHE A 71 32.65 27.56 10.92
N LEU A 72 31.80 27.54 9.87
CA LEU A 72 32.09 28.22 8.60
C LEU A 72 32.22 29.74 8.74
N LYS A 73 31.62 30.34 9.77
CA LYS A 73 31.72 31.78 10.06
C LYS A 73 33.07 32.17 10.67
N MET A 74 33.85 31.24 11.22
CA MET A 74 35.13 31.54 11.87
C MET A 74 36.31 31.56 10.90
N ILE A 75 36.18 30.97 9.71
CA ILE A 75 37.29 30.82 8.75
C ILE A 75 37.37 32.02 7.79
N ASN A 76 36.34 32.86 7.73
CA ASN A 76 36.27 34.03 6.85
C ASN A 76 36.49 35.37 7.59
N SER A 77 36.99 35.34 8.83
CA SER A 77 37.34 36.52 9.63
C SER A 77 38.84 36.75 9.68
#